data_AF-A0A7M1ATQ5-F1
#
_entry.id   AF-A0A7M1ATQ5-F1
#
_cell.length_a   1.000
_cell.length_b   1.000
_cell.length_c   1.000
_cell.angle_alpha   90.00
_cell.angle_beta   90.00
_cell.angle_gamma   90.00
#
_symmetry.space_group_name_H-M   'P 1'
#
loop_
_entity.id
_entity.type
_entity.pdbx_description
1 polymer ?
#
loop_
_entity_poly.entity_id
_entity_poly.type
_entity_poly.pdbx_seq_one_letter_code
_entity_poly.pdbx_strand_id
1 'polypeptide(L)' 'MDNWVVAMMLGASLLLGGVALIAFLWGLKNGQFDDEEKFLNAVKFDNEEDLNDAINQEKKKEELRKKVYKPE' A
#
# COMPACT_ATOMS: atom_id res chain seq x y z
N MET A 1 -4.00 17.85 40.99
CA MET A 1 -4.20 17.96 39.53
C MET A 1 -5.57 18.57 39.37
N ASP A 2 -5.68 19.71 38.68
CA ASP A 2 -6.92 20.49 38.69
C ASP A 2 -8.02 19.77 37.90
N ASN A 3 -9.25 19.73 38.41
CA ASN A 3 -10.39 19.11 37.71
C ASN A 3 -10.56 19.67 36.30
N TRP A 4 -10.22 20.94 36.10
CA TRP A 4 -10.21 21.59 34.80
C TRP A 4 -9.21 20.94 33.82
N VAL A 5 -8.00 20.60 34.30
CA VAL A 5 -6.99 19.92 33.51
C VAL A 5 -7.46 18.52 33.12
N VAL A 6 -8.05 17.78 34.07
CA VAL A 6 -8.62 16.45 33.79
C VAL A 6 -9.75 16.53 32.75
N ALA A 7 -10.65 17.51 32.86
CA ALA A 7 -11.73 17.71 31.91
C ALA A 7 -11.20 18.02 30.49
N MET A 8 -10.16 18.87 30.37
CA MET A 8 -9.53 19.14 29.07
C MET A 8 -8.86 17.90 28.48
N MET A 9 -8.17 17.10 29.30
CA MET A 9 -7.53 15.85 28.83
C MET A 9 -8.57 14.84 28.33
N LEU A 10 -9.67 14.66 29.05
CA LEU A 10 -10.77 13.79 28.64
C LEU A 10 -11.46 14.32 27.38
N GLY A 11 -11.75 15.62 27.32
CA GLY A 11 -12.37 16.24 26.16
C GLY A 11 -11.51 16.11 24.91
N ALA A 12 -10.22 16.42 25.00
CA ALA A 12 -9.29 16.25 23.88
C ALA A 12 -9.19 14.78 23.42
N SER A 13 -9.15 13.83 24.36
CA SER A 13 -9.07 12.40 24.02
C SER A 13 -10.35 11.89 23.34
N LEU A 14 -11.53 12.28 23.83
CA LEU A 14 -12.80 11.93 23.20
C LEU A 14 -12.95 12.56 21.81
N LEU A 15 -12.51 13.82 21.65
CA LEU A 15 -12.57 14.50 20.35
C LEU A 15 -11.65 13.83 19.33
N LEU A 16 -10.39 13.56 19.70
CA LEU A 16 -9.45 12.88 18.81
C LEU A 16 -9.93 11.47 18.46
N GLY A 17 -10.41 10.71 19.46
CA GLY A 17 -10.99 9.39 19.24
C GLY A 17 -12.23 9.42 18.35
N GLY A 18 -13.11 10.40 18.55
CA GLY A 18 -14.31 10.59 17.74
C GLY A 18 -14.01 10.94 16.29
N VAL A 19 -13.07 11.86 16.04
CA VAL A 19 -12.63 12.22 14.69
C VAL A 19 -12.00 11.02 13.99
N ALA A 20 -11.11 10.28 14.69
CA ALA A 20 -10.51 9.06 14.15
C ALA A 20 -11.56 8.00 13.80
N LEU A 21 -12.56 7.81 14.66
CA LEU A 21 -13.65 6.87 14.42
C LEU A 21 -14.51 7.27 13.22
N ILE A 22 -14.85 8.56 13.08
CA ILE A 22 -15.60 9.07 11.93
C ILE A 22 -14.81 8.85 10.63
N ALA A 23 -13.52 9.18 10.63
CA ALA A 23 -12.64 8.97 9.48
C ALA A 23 -12.55 7.48 9.12
N PHE A 24 -12.41 6.60 10.11
CA PHE A 24 -12.36 5.16 9.92
C PHE A 24 -13.67 4.60 9.32
N LEU A 25 -14.83 4.99 9.87
CA LEU A 25 -16.13 4.57 9.35
C LEU A 25 -16.40 5.11 7.93
N TRP A 26 -15.93 6.33 7.63
CA TRP A 26 -15.98 6.89 6.28
C TRP A 26 -15.10 6.10 5.30
N GLY A 27 -13.89 5.72 5.71
CA GLY A 27 -12.98 4.86 4.94
C GLY A 27 -13.58 3.47 4.66
N LEU A 28 -14.21 2.85 5.65
CA LEU A 28 -14.95 1.60 5.48
C LEU A 28 -16.10 1.75 4.49
N LYS A 29 -16.94 2.79 4.63
CA LYS A 29 -18.07 3.03 3.71
C LYS A 29 -17.61 3.27 2.27
N ASN A 30 -16.44 3.89 2.08
CA ASN A 30 -15.90 4.20 0.76
C ASN A 30 -15.07 3.06 0.15
N GLY A 31 -14.99 1.89 0.81
CA GLY A 31 -14.21 0.77 0.30
C GLY A 31 -12.70 1.03 0.31
N GLN A 32 -12.18 1.87 1.20
CA GLN A 32 -10.74 2.15 1.29
C GLN A 32 -9.93 0.91 1.74
N PHE A 33 -10.61 -0.15 2.18
CA PHE A 33 -10.05 -1.43 2.60
C PHE A 33 -10.35 -2.58 1.61
N ASP A 34 -11.02 -2.32 0.48
CA ASP A 34 -11.36 -3.34 -0.53
C ASP A 34 -10.15 -3.79 -1.39
N ASP A 35 -8.94 -3.28 -1.10
CA ASP A 35 -7.71 -3.63 -1.81
C ASP A 35 -7.18 -5.05 -1.49
N GLU A 36 -7.84 -5.82 -0.61
CA GLU A 36 -7.48 -7.23 -0.32
C GLU A 36 -7.51 -8.11 -1.58
N GLU A 37 -8.44 -7.89 -2.50
CA GLU A 37 -8.50 -8.66 -3.75
C GLU A 37 -7.25 -8.45 -4.61
N LYS A 38 -6.61 -7.28 -4.55
CA LYS A 38 -5.42 -6.99 -5.35
C LYS A 38 -4.19 -7.76 -4.87
N PHE A 39 -4.08 -8.03 -3.56
CA PHE A 39 -3.00 -8.85 -3.00
C PHE A 39 -3.23 -10.35 -3.22
N LEU A 40 -4.47 -10.83 -3.10
CA LEU A 40 -4.79 -12.24 -3.34
C LEU A 40 -4.78 -12.59 -4.83
N ASN A 41 -5.23 -11.69 -5.71
CA ASN A 41 -5.18 -11.91 -7.16
C ASN A 41 -3.76 -11.88 -7.72
N ALA A 42 -2.85 -11.09 -7.15
CA ALA A 42 -1.44 -11.12 -7.53
C ALA A 42 -0.78 -12.49 -7.29
N VAL A 43 -1.17 -13.21 -6.22
CA VAL A 43 -0.63 -14.56 -5.94
C VAL A 43 -1.37 -15.65 -6.72
N LYS A 44 -2.65 -15.44 -7.02
CA LYS A 44 -3.51 -16.44 -7.65
C LYS A 44 -3.42 -16.45 -9.19
N PHE A 45 -3.01 -15.34 -9.80
CA PHE A 45 -2.93 -15.17 -11.25
C PHE A 45 -1.52 -14.80 -11.74
N ASP A 46 -0.46 -15.32 -11.10
CA ASP A 46 0.85 -15.45 -11.76
C ASP A 46 0.65 -16.40 -12.96
N ASN A 47 0.22 -15.85 -14.10
CA ASN A 47 -0.02 -16.60 -15.33
C ASN A 47 1.31 -16.77 -16.09
N GLU A 48 1.36 -17.71 -17.04
CA GLU A 48 2.55 -17.91 -17.90
C GLU A 48 3.00 -16.62 -18.62
N GLU A 49 2.07 -15.68 -18.87
CA GLU A 49 2.35 -14.36 -19.44
C GLU A 49 3.24 -13.50 -18.54
N ASP A 50 2.99 -13.44 -17.22
CA ASP A 50 3.82 -12.67 -16.29
C ASP A 50 5.23 -13.25 -16.18
N LEU A 51 5.34 -14.58 -16.23
CA LEU A 51 6.63 -15.28 -16.26
C LEU A 51 7.42 -14.99 -17.55
N ASN A 52 6.72 -14.97 -18.69
CA ASN A 52 7.31 -14.62 -19.98
C ASN A 52 7.74 -13.15 -20.04
N ASP A 53 6.98 -12.23 -19.45
CA ASP A 53 7.32 -10.82 -19.38
C ASP A 53 8.55 -10.58 -18.47
N ALA A 54 8.64 -11.27 -17.33
CA ALA A 54 9.83 -11.24 -16.48
C ALA A 54 11.09 -11.70 -17.24
N ILE A 55 10.99 -12.82 -17.98
CA ILE A 55 12.09 -13.33 -18.82
C ILE A 55 12.45 -12.33 -19.93
N ASN A 56 11.47 -11.72 -20.58
CA ASN A 56 11.71 -10.72 -21.63
C ASN A 56 12.39 -9.46 -21.07
N GLN A 57 12.03 -9.02 -19.87
CA GLN A 57 12.70 -7.90 -19.19
C GLN A 57 14.16 -8.23 -18.85
N GLU A 58 14.42 -9.46 -18.40
CA GLU A 58 15.77 -9.91 -18.08
C GLU A 58 16.65 -10.01 -19.33
N LYS A 59 16.13 -10.61 -20.41
CA LYS A 59 16.79 -10.64 -21.73
C LYS A 59 17.09 -9.24 -22.24
N LYS A 60 16.13 -8.32 -22.15
CA LYS A 60 16.32 -6.92 -22.57
C LYS A 60 17.42 -6.23 -21.76
N LYS A 61 17.51 -6.48 -20.45
CA LYS A 61 18.61 -5.99 -19.59
C LYS A 61 19.95 -6.59 -19.98
N GLU A 62 20.03 -7.89 -20.27
CA GLU A 62 21.27 -8.52 -20.73
C GLU A 62 21.72 -7.98 -22.09
N GLU A 63 20.81 -7.81 -23.05
CA GLU A 63 21.12 -7.24 -24.36
C GLU A 63 21.66 -5.82 -24.25
N LEU A 64 21.07 -5.00 -23.37
CA LEU A 64 21.56 -3.65 -23.09
C LEU A 64 22.96 -3.72 -22.45
N ARG A 65 23.21 -4.63 -21.50
CA ARG A 65 24.54 -4.85 -20.91
C ARG A 65 25.58 -5.30 -21.93
N LYS A 66 25.23 -6.22 -22.84
CA LYS A 66 26.11 -6.69 -23.92
C LYS A 66 26.37 -5.62 -24.99
N LYS A 67 25.39 -4.75 -25.27
CA LYS A 67 25.59 -3.58 -26.15
C LYS A 67 26.48 -2.51 -25.52
N VAL A 68 26.35 -2.30 -24.20
CA VAL A 68 27.18 -1.37 -23.43
C VAL A 68 28.60 -1.92 -23.25
N TYR A 69 28.74 -3.24 -23.05
CA TYR A 69 30.03 -3.94 -23.02
C TYR A 69 30.45 -4.34 -24.43
N LYS A 70 30.87 -3.37 -25.24
CA LYS A 70 31.59 -3.64 -26.49
C LYS A 70 33.04 -3.24 -26.31
N PRO A 71 33.95 -4.18 -25.97
CA PRO A 71 35.38 -3.89 -25.99
C PRO A 71 35.81 -3.76 -27.45
N GLU A 72 36.43 -2.64 -27.77
CA GLU A 72 37.08 -2.32 -29.05
C GLU A 72 38.14 -3.38 -29.41
#